data_AF-X6LF58-F1
#
_entry.id   AF-X6LF58-F1
#
_cell.length_a   1.000
_cell.length_b   1.000
_cell.length_c   1.000
_cell.angle_alpha   90.00
_cell.angle_beta   90.00
_cell.angle_gamma   90.00
#
_symmetry.space_group_name_H-M   'P 1'
#
loop_
_entity.id
_entity.type
_entity.pdbx_description
1 polymer ?
#
loop_
_entity_poly.entity_id
_entity_poly.type
_entity_poly.pdbx_seq_one_letter_code
_entity_poly.pdbx_strand_id
1 'polypeptide(L)'
;KDNDKEKTYDCHQRVLKFLEEKEENKSEEKNEKQEQRSSHKKKKVMIIQGKSGSGKSIFCRHLEESLWNNYINDSKQPIPVYISFPKVYNKNNEKDIILQTLKGKHINKEIMEAIREKVSFTFIMDGFDEIFDKYNENDNNEKYFYNRFNLNQWNANVIVTCRSK
;
A
#
# COMPACT_ATOMS: atom_id res chain seq x y z
N LYS A 1 -10.75 43.17 3.86
CA LYS A 1 -11.52 42.14 3.12
C LYS A 1 -10.53 41.04 2.82
N ASP A 2 -10.51 40.06 3.70
CA ASP A 2 -9.50 39.02 3.76
C ASP A 2 -9.60 38.09 2.55
N ASN A 3 -8.51 38.02 1.79
CA ASN A 3 -8.32 37.07 0.71
C ASN A 3 -7.92 35.74 1.35
N ASP A 4 -8.89 34.99 1.85
CA ASP A 4 -8.70 33.59 2.16
C ASP A 4 -8.42 32.85 0.86
N LYS A 5 -7.13 32.65 0.57
CA LYS A 5 -6.66 31.76 -0.50
C LYS A 5 -7.24 30.39 -0.21
N GLU A 6 -8.25 30.01 -0.99
CA GLU A 6 -8.82 28.68 -1.03
C GLU A 6 -7.65 27.69 -1.21
N LYS A 7 -7.27 26.98 -0.13
CA LYS A 7 -6.19 26.00 -0.18
C LYS A 7 -6.67 24.85 -1.06
N THR A 8 -6.35 24.90 -2.34
CA THR A 8 -6.61 23.80 -3.29
C THR A 8 -5.98 22.53 -2.75
N TYR A 9 -6.79 21.48 -2.63
CA TYR A 9 -6.35 20.20 -2.09
C TYR A 9 -5.53 19.43 -3.12
N ASP A 10 -4.24 19.28 -2.86
CA ASP A 10 -3.34 18.47 -3.69
C ASP A 10 -3.27 17.03 -3.16
N CYS A 11 -3.92 16.12 -3.88
CA CYS A 11 -3.95 14.70 -3.52
C CYS A 11 -2.57 14.04 -3.61
N HIS A 12 -1.71 14.46 -4.54
CA HIS A 12 -0.38 13.90 -4.74
C HIS A 12 0.52 14.23 -3.55
N GLN A 13 0.56 15.51 -3.16
CA GLN A 13 1.33 15.96 -1.99
C GLN A 13 0.85 15.30 -0.70
N ARG A 14 -0.45 15.05 -0.57
CA ARG A 14 -0.98 14.35 0.61
C ARG A 14 -0.50 12.90 0.68
N VAL A 15 -0.44 12.20 -0.45
CA VAL A 15 0.07 10.82 -0.53
C VAL A 15 1.57 10.79 -0.20
N LEU A 16 2.36 11.71 -0.78
CA LEU A 16 3.79 11.78 -0.47
C LEU A 16 4.03 12.04 1.01
N LYS A 17 3.34 13.02 1.60
CA LYS A 17 3.44 13.31 3.03
C LYS A 17 3.09 12.09 3.89
N PHE A 18 2.06 11.33 3.52
CA PHE A 18 1.70 10.09 4.23
C PHE A 18 2.81 9.04 4.18
N LEU A 19 3.49 8.90 3.03
CA LEU A 19 4.60 7.97 2.85
C LEU A 19 5.87 8.44 3.58
N GLU A 20 6.08 9.75 3.67
CA GLU A 20 7.22 10.39 4.33
C GLU A 20 7.09 10.47 5.85
N GLU A 21 5.88 10.66 6.38
CA GLU A 21 5.59 10.79 7.81
C GLU A 21 6.27 9.65 8.59
N LYS A 22 7.44 9.90 9.17
CA LYS A 22 8.06 9.02 10.15
C LYS A 22 7.36 9.31 11.47
N GLU A 23 6.96 8.28 12.20
CA GLU A 23 6.42 8.48 13.56
C GLU A 23 7.56 8.99 14.46
N GLU A 24 7.75 10.30 14.53
CA GLU A 24 8.29 10.95 15.72
C GLU A 24 7.12 11.06 16.72
N ASN A 25 7.31 10.49 17.91
CA ASN A 25 6.46 10.57 19.12
C ASN A 25 5.35 9.51 19.29
N LYS A 26 5.75 8.36 19.88
CA LYS A 26 5.04 7.70 21.01
C LYS A 26 6.05 7.01 21.94
N SER A 27 7.06 7.76 22.38
CA SER A 27 8.02 7.32 23.40
C SER A 27 7.99 8.29 24.57
N GLU A 28 6.80 8.54 25.11
CA GLU A 28 6.66 8.90 26.52
C GLU A 28 5.67 7.88 27.10
N GLU A 29 6.13 7.20 28.15
CA GLU A 29 5.44 6.16 28.93
C GLU A 29 5.34 4.75 28.30
N LYS A 30 6.43 3.97 28.44
CA LYS A 30 6.45 2.84 29.39
C LYS A 30 7.83 2.18 29.44
N ASN A 31 8.22 1.91 30.68
CA ASN A 31 9.53 1.48 31.13
C ASN A 31 9.97 0.12 30.58
N GLU A 32 11.29 0.02 30.40
CA GLU A 32 12.14 -1.14 30.70
C GLU A 32 11.63 -2.53 30.30
N LYS A 33 12.06 -2.98 29.11
CA LYS A 33 12.67 -4.30 28.86
C LYS A 33 13.38 -4.26 27.51
N GLN A 34 14.71 -4.21 27.57
CA GLN A 34 15.60 -4.43 26.43
C GLN A 34 15.55 -5.91 26.06
N GLU A 35 15.15 -6.22 24.82
CA GLU A 35 15.95 -6.98 23.84
C GLU A 35 15.10 -7.21 22.58
N GLN A 36 15.70 -6.92 21.41
CA GLN A 36 15.12 -7.02 20.06
C GLN A 36 14.01 -6.01 19.69
N ARG A 37 14.33 -4.70 19.74
CA ARG A 37 13.65 -3.72 18.88
C ARG A 37 14.11 -3.90 17.44
N SER A 38 13.57 -4.91 16.75
CA SER A 38 13.41 -4.80 15.31
C SER A 38 12.57 -3.54 15.08
N SER A 39 13.09 -2.62 14.28
CA SER A 39 12.42 -1.39 13.87
C SER A 39 11.16 -1.72 13.07
N HIS A 40 10.11 -2.16 13.77
CA HIS A 40 8.79 -2.36 13.21
C HIS A 40 8.23 -0.97 12.87
N LYS A 41 8.62 -0.47 11.70
CA LYS A 41 8.00 0.67 11.06
C LYS A 41 6.52 0.31 10.95
N LYS A 42 5.68 1.04 11.65
CA LYS A 42 4.23 0.78 11.70
C LYS A 42 3.69 0.82 10.29
N LYS A 43 3.12 -0.30 9.85
CA LYS A 43 2.61 -0.48 8.49
C LYS A 43 1.40 0.44 8.29
N LYS A 44 1.44 1.28 7.26
CA LYS A 44 0.41 2.29 7.00
C LYS A 44 -0.49 1.86 5.87
N VAL A 45 -1.78 2.16 5.99
CA VAL A 45 -2.79 1.94 4.96
C VAL A 45 -3.49 3.27 4.65
N MET A 46 -3.56 3.64 3.37
CA MET A 46 -4.33 4.77 2.87
C MET A 46 -5.37 4.27 1.86
N ILE A 47 -6.57 4.85 1.91
CA ILE A 47 -7.62 4.61 0.93
C ILE A 47 -7.82 5.87 0.09
N ILE A 48 -7.79 5.72 -1.23
CA ILE A 48 -8.09 6.76 -2.21
C ILE A 48 -9.47 6.48 -2.80
N GLN A 49 -10.42 7.36 -2.54
CA GLN A 49 -11.79 7.23 -3.01
C GLN A 49 -12.14 8.31 -4.02
N GLY A 50 -13.04 7.97 -4.94
CA GLY A 50 -13.56 8.93 -5.91
C GLY A 50 -14.52 8.28 -6.90
N LYS A 51 -15.28 9.08 -7.63
CA LYS A 51 -16.27 8.60 -8.61
C LYS A 51 -15.63 7.78 -9.73
N SER A 52 -16.45 7.00 -10.45
CA SER A 52 -15.98 6.36 -11.69
C SER A 52 -15.47 7.41 -12.67
N GLY A 53 -14.39 7.10 -13.39
CA GLY A 53 -13.77 8.04 -14.33
C GLY A 53 -12.98 9.21 -13.69
N SER A 54 -12.89 9.30 -12.37
CA SER A 54 -12.16 10.40 -11.68
C SER A 54 -10.63 10.32 -11.80
N GLY A 55 -10.09 9.41 -12.61
CA GLY A 55 -8.65 9.27 -12.85
C GLY A 55 -7.84 8.53 -11.77
N LYS A 56 -8.47 7.82 -10.80
CA LYS A 56 -7.74 7.09 -9.73
C LYS A 56 -6.64 6.16 -10.25
N SER A 57 -6.95 5.34 -11.26
CA SER A 57 -5.97 4.42 -11.87
C SER A 57 -4.83 5.16 -12.57
N ILE A 58 -5.13 6.26 -13.25
CA ILE A 58 -4.12 7.12 -13.90
C ILE A 58 -3.23 7.75 -12.83
N PHE A 59 -3.83 8.28 -11.76
CA PHE A 59 -3.11 8.81 -10.60
C PHE A 59 -2.18 7.75 -9.99
N CYS A 60 -2.66 6.52 -9.77
CA CYS A 60 -1.86 5.44 -9.22
C CYS A 60 -0.66 5.05 -10.11
N ARG A 61 -0.82 5.11 -11.44
CA ARG A 61 0.30 4.89 -12.37
C ARG A 61 1.31 6.03 -12.34
N HIS A 62 0.83 7.26 -12.32
CA HIS A 62 1.70 8.42 -12.18
C HIS A 62 2.45 8.41 -10.83
N LEU A 63 1.77 8.02 -9.75
CA LEU A 63 2.39 7.83 -8.44
C LEU A 63 3.45 6.72 -8.46
N GLU A 64 3.16 5.57 -9.08
CA GLU A 64 4.12 4.46 -9.25
C GLU A 64 5.41 4.97 -9.93
N GLU A 65 5.27 5.71 -11.04
CA GLU A 65 6.39 6.30 -11.77
C GLU A 65 7.20 7.28 -10.92
N SER A 66 6.54 8.21 -10.23
CA SER A 66 7.19 9.17 -9.32
C SER A 66 7.97 8.47 -8.19
N LEU A 67 7.40 7.41 -7.60
CA LEU A 67 8.07 6.64 -6.56
C LEU A 67 9.26 5.83 -7.11
N TRP A 68 9.18 5.33 -8.34
CA TRP A 68 10.33 4.66 -8.98
C TRP A 68 11.48 5.63 -9.20
N ASN A 69 11.19 6.84 -9.70
CA ASN A 69 12.21 7.88 -9.86
C ASN A 69 12.91 8.20 -8.52
N ASN A 70 12.14 8.27 -7.43
CA ASN A 70 12.71 8.46 -6.09
C ASN A 70 13.57 7.27 -5.64
N TYR A 71 13.14 6.04 -5.92
CA TYR A 71 13.90 4.83 -5.58
C TYR A 71 15.23 4.73 -6.34
N ILE A 72 15.25 5.11 -7.62
CA ILE A 72 16.48 5.13 -8.43
C ILE A 72 17.47 6.15 -7.86
N ASN A 73 16.97 7.27 -7.35
CA ASN A 73 17.79 8.32 -6.74
C ASN A 73 18.27 7.97 -5.32
N ASP A 74 17.46 7.25 -4.54
CA ASP A 74 17.77 6.81 -3.18
C ASP A 74 17.26 5.38 -2.96
N SER A 75 18.19 4.41 -2.99
CA SER A 75 17.88 2.99 -2.85
C SER A 75 17.36 2.60 -1.46
N LYS A 76 17.32 3.54 -0.49
CA LYS A 76 16.70 3.34 0.82
C LYS A 76 15.18 3.58 0.79
N GLN A 77 14.66 4.16 -0.29
CA GLN A 77 13.21 4.37 -0.44
C GLN A 77 12.47 3.03 -0.62
N PRO A 78 11.17 2.96 -0.28
CA PRO A 78 10.39 1.75 -0.50
C PRO A 78 10.17 1.48 -1.99
N ILE A 79 10.27 0.22 -2.41
CA ILE A 79 10.01 -0.21 -3.79
C ILE A 79 8.51 -0.09 -4.09
N PRO A 80 8.10 0.70 -5.09
CA PRO A 80 6.69 0.78 -5.47
C PRO A 80 6.28 -0.44 -6.31
N VAL A 81 5.10 -0.99 -6.01
CA VAL A 81 4.51 -2.10 -6.75
C VAL A 81 3.05 -1.81 -7.01
N TYR A 82 2.71 -1.54 -8.27
CA TYR A 82 1.31 -1.46 -8.68
C TYR A 82 0.67 -2.84 -8.84
N ILE A 83 -0.50 -3.00 -8.25
CA ILE A 83 -1.31 -4.21 -8.22
C ILE A 83 -2.72 -3.84 -8.70
N SER A 84 -3.14 -4.35 -9.86
CA SER A 84 -4.51 -4.17 -10.34
C SER A 84 -5.38 -5.31 -9.84
N PHE A 85 -6.28 -5.03 -8.89
CA PHE A 85 -7.20 -6.05 -8.36
C PHE A 85 -7.96 -6.80 -9.45
N PRO A 86 -8.58 -6.14 -10.45
CA PRO A 86 -9.29 -6.84 -11.53
C PRO A 86 -8.44 -7.87 -12.28
N LYS A 87 -7.13 -7.65 -12.37
CA LYS A 87 -6.20 -8.51 -13.13
C LYS A 87 -5.68 -9.69 -12.34
N VAL A 88 -5.44 -9.53 -11.05
CA VAL A 88 -4.76 -10.55 -10.22
C VAL A 88 -5.65 -11.20 -9.18
N TYR A 89 -6.82 -10.63 -8.88
CA TYR A 89 -7.68 -11.17 -7.83
C TYR A 89 -8.30 -12.51 -8.24
N ASN A 90 -8.09 -13.52 -7.40
CA ASN A 90 -8.71 -14.83 -7.51
C ASN A 90 -9.19 -15.28 -6.13
N LYS A 91 -10.50 -15.55 -6.00
CA LYS A 91 -11.14 -15.97 -4.75
C LYS A 91 -10.52 -17.23 -4.12
N ASN A 92 -9.94 -18.10 -4.94
CA ASN A 92 -9.31 -19.35 -4.47
C ASN A 92 -7.88 -19.14 -3.97
N ASN A 93 -7.26 -17.98 -4.21
CA ASN A 93 -5.87 -17.74 -3.85
C ASN A 93 -5.57 -16.27 -3.48
N GLU A 94 -6.41 -15.71 -2.61
CA GLU A 94 -6.34 -14.31 -2.19
C GLU A 94 -5.06 -13.98 -1.40
N LYS A 95 -4.56 -14.96 -0.64
CA LYS A 95 -3.34 -14.85 0.17
C LYS A 95 -2.07 -14.66 -0.67
N ASP A 96 -2.09 -15.12 -1.92
CA ASP A 96 -0.94 -15.03 -2.83
C ASP A 96 -1.00 -13.80 -3.75
N ILE A 97 -1.88 -12.82 -3.53
CA ILE A 97 -2.06 -11.71 -4.48
C ILE A 97 -0.75 -10.92 -4.73
N ILE A 98 0.05 -10.71 -3.68
CA ILE A 98 1.37 -10.07 -3.80
C ILE A 98 2.35 -10.99 -4.54
N LEU A 99 2.36 -12.28 -4.18
CA LEU A 99 3.20 -13.29 -4.80
C LEU A 99 2.92 -13.42 -6.30
N GLN A 100 1.65 -13.45 -6.71
CA GLN A 100 1.24 -13.51 -8.12
C GLN A 100 1.69 -12.26 -8.87
N THR A 101 1.54 -11.08 -8.27
CA THR A 101 1.98 -9.81 -8.88
C THR A 101 3.50 -9.80 -9.11
N LEU A 102 4.28 -10.18 -8.09
CA LEU A 102 5.75 -10.18 -8.18
C LEU A 102 6.28 -11.27 -9.11
N LYS A 103 5.64 -12.45 -9.17
CA LYS A 103 5.94 -13.48 -10.20
C LYS A 103 5.72 -12.95 -11.61
N GLY A 104 4.65 -12.18 -11.83
CA GLY A 104 4.41 -11.50 -13.10
C GLY A 104 5.49 -10.46 -13.48
N LYS A 105 6.29 -10.03 -12.51
CA LYS A 105 7.48 -9.18 -12.71
C LYS A 105 8.80 -9.98 -12.75
N HIS A 106 8.74 -11.29 -12.97
CA HIS A 106 9.88 -12.21 -13.04
C HIS A 106 10.71 -12.34 -11.76
N ILE A 107 10.11 -12.06 -10.59
CA ILE A 107 10.76 -12.30 -9.30
C ILE A 107 10.46 -13.74 -8.86
N ASN A 108 11.51 -14.52 -8.59
CA ASN A 108 11.37 -15.91 -8.17
C ASN A 108 10.98 -16.02 -6.68
N LYS A 109 10.52 -17.21 -6.26
CA LYS A 109 10.02 -17.43 -4.90
C LYS A 109 11.11 -17.28 -3.84
N GLU A 110 12.32 -17.74 -4.12
CA GLU A 110 13.47 -17.68 -3.20
C GLU A 110 13.84 -16.23 -2.87
N ILE A 111 13.91 -15.37 -3.90
CA ILE A 111 14.14 -13.94 -3.75
C ILE A 111 13.00 -13.31 -2.96
N MET A 112 11.75 -13.69 -3.22
CA MET A 112 10.61 -13.16 -2.48
C MET A 112 10.68 -13.43 -0.98
N GLU A 113 11.01 -14.65 -0.56
CA GLU A 113 11.20 -14.96 0.86
C GLU A 113 12.37 -14.16 1.46
N ALA A 114 13.43 -13.93 0.69
CA ALA A 114 14.58 -13.15 1.14
C ALA A 114 14.26 -11.65 1.34
N ILE A 115 13.38 -11.07 0.50
CA ILE A 115 13.10 -9.63 0.51
C ILE A 115 11.86 -9.24 1.31
N ARG A 116 10.95 -10.17 1.59
CA ARG A 116 9.60 -9.88 2.17
C ARG A 116 9.64 -9.00 3.42
N GLU A 117 10.56 -9.29 4.33
CA GLU A 117 10.72 -8.55 5.59
C GLU A 117 11.88 -7.53 5.56
N LYS A 118 12.90 -7.80 4.73
CA LYS A 118 14.14 -7.01 4.68
C LYS A 118 14.02 -5.75 3.84
N VAL A 119 13.17 -5.77 2.83
CA VAL A 119 12.98 -4.67 1.88
C VAL A 119 11.67 -3.95 2.17
N SER A 120 11.70 -2.62 2.12
CA SER A 120 10.50 -1.80 2.27
C SER A 120 9.76 -1.69 0.94
N PHE A 121 8.44 -1.80 0.95
CA PHE A 121 7.59 -1.66 -0.24
C PHE A 121 6.53 -0.57 -0.09
N THR A 122 6.05 -0.07 -1.23
CA THR A 122 4.79 0.68 -1.31
C THR A 122 3.86 -0.05 -2.29
N PHE A 123 2.85 -0.72 -1.76
CA PHE A 123 1.85 -1.43 -2.56
C PHE A 123 0.74 -0.47 -2.98
N ILE A 124 0.56 -0.29 -4.28
CA ILE A 124 -0.50 0.53 -4.87
C ILE A 124 -1.54 -0.42 -5.45
N MET A 125 -2.56 -0.71 -4.67
CA MET A 125 -3.61 -1.69 -4.98
C MET A 125 -4.84 -1.00 -5.56
N ASP A 126 -5.04 -1.12 -6.86
CA ASP A 126 -6.02 -0.34 -7.63
C ASP A 126 -7.25 -1.17 -8.02
N GLY A 127 -8.44 -0.59 -7.83
CA GLY A 127 -9.73 -1.14 -8.27
C GLY A 127 -10.37 -2.11 -7.28
N PHE A 128 -10.34 -1.83 -5.97
CA PHE A 128 -10.92 -2.74 -4.97
C PHE A 128 -12.44 -2.89 -5.14
N ASP A 129 -13.14 -1.83 -5.58
CA ASP A 129 -14.58 -1.89 -5.85
C ASP A 129 -14.95 -2.89 -6.95
N GLU A 130 -14.07 -3.13 -7.91
CA GLU A 130 -14.31 -4.04 -9.04
C GLU A 130 -14.28 -5.52 -8.64
N ILE A 131 -13.72 -5.83 -7.47
CA ILE A 131 -13.67 -7.20 -6.93
C ILE A 131 -14.58 -7.38 -5.72
N PHE A 132 -15.28 -6.32 -5.29
CA PHE A 132 -15.97 -6.30 -4.00
C PHE A 132 -17.04 -7.40 -3.87
N ASP A 133 -17.80 -7.64 -4.94
CA ASP A 133 -18.85 -8.67 -4.93
C ASP A 133 -18.25 -10.06 -4.64
N LYS A 134 -17.22 -10.45 -5.41
CA LYS A 134 -16.50 -11.72 -5.22
C LYS A 134 -15.78 -11.79 -3.88
N TYR A 135 -15.25 -10.66 -3.41
CA TYR A 135 -14.61 -10.55 -2.10
C TYR A 135 -15.62 -10.81 -0.97
N ASN A 136 -16.84 -10.29 -1.10
CA ASN A 136 -17.88 -10.37 -0.08
C ASN A 136 -18.65 -11.70 -0.09
N GLU A 137 -18.68 -12.42 -1.23
CA GLU A 137 -19.27 -13.77 -1.37
C GLU A 137 -18.51 -14.86 -0.62
N ASN A 138 -17.25 -14.63 -0.24
CA ASN A 138 -16.43 -15.67 0.36
C ASN A 138 -16.79 -15.84 1.84
N ASP A 139 -17.15 -17.06 2.27
CA ASP A 139 -17.37 -17.49 3.67
C ASP A 139 -16.07 -17.51 4.51
N ASN A 140 -15.11 -16.67 4.15
CA ASN A 140 -13.88 -16.51 4.88
C ASN A 140 -14.14 -15.66 6.13
N ASN A 141 -13.85 -16.22 7.29
CA ASN A 141 -13.93 -15.52 8.59
C ASN A 141 -13.04 -14.26 8.64
N GLU A 142 -12.06 -14.13 7.72
CA GLU A 142 -11.21 -12.95 7.63
C GLU A 142 -11.87 -11.82 6.83
N LYS A 143 -12.52 -10.90 7.55
CA LYS A 143 -13.25 -9.77 6.98
C LYS A 143 -12.34 -8.66 6.42
N TYR A 144 -11.12 -8.51 6.96
CA TYR A 144 -10.24 -7.39 6.64
C TYR A 144 -9.23 -7.76 5.53
N PHE A 145 -9.24 -6.98 4.44
CA PHE A 145 -8.41 -7.24 3.27
C PHE A 145 -6.91 -7.31 3.62
N TYR A 146 -6.49 -6.55 4.62
CA TYR A 146 -5.10 -6.47 5.07
C TYR A 146 -4.56 -7.83 5.53
N ASN A 147 -5.35 -8.56 6.33
CA ASN A 147 -5.01 -9.90 6.77
C ASN A 147 -5.32 -10.93 5.68
N ARG A 148 -6.44 -10.78 4.98
CA ARG A 148 -6.89 -11.71 3.94
C ARG A 148 -5.91 -11.85 2.78
N PHE A 149 -5.22 -10.76 2.45
CA PHE A 149 -4.16 -10.72 1.43
C PHE A 149 -2.74 -10.91 2.01
N ASN A 150 -2.61 -11.33 3.28
CA ASN A 150 -1.34 -11.51 3.98
C ASN A 150 -0.40 -10.29 3.94
N LEU A 151 -0.93 -9.07 3.92
CA LEU A 151 -0.11 -7.85 3.85
C LEU A 151 0.71 -7.64 5.14
N ASN A 152 0.24 -8.22 6.24
CA ASN A 152 0.96 -8.28 7.51
C ASN A 152 2.31 -8.99 7.44
N GLN A 153 2.58 -9.80 6.42
CA GLN A 153 3.88 -10.47 6.25
C GLN A 153 4.90 -9.57 5.55
N TRP A 154 4.48 -8.48 4.90
CA TRP A 154 5.34 -7.60 4.12
C TRP A 154 5.71 -6.34 4.90
N ASN A 155 6.96 -5.88 4.78
CA ASN A 155 7.34 -4.55 5.25
C ASN A 155 6.88 -3.49 4.24
N ALA A 156 5.59 -3.13 4.27
CA ALA A 156 4.98 -2.31 3.22
C ALA A 156 4.05 -1.20 3.75
N ASN A 157 4.07 -0.07 3.06
CA ASN A 157 2.95 0.88 3.04
C ASN A 157 1.95 0.41 1.98
N VAL A 158 0.66 0.60 2.23
CA VAL A 158 -0.42 0.15 1.34
C VAL A 158 -1.30 1.33 0.97
N ILE A 159 -1.52 1.52 -0.32
CA ILE A 159 -2.46 2.47 -0.89
C ILE A 159 -3.51 1.65 -1.64
N VAL A 160 -4.78 1.83 -1.29
CA VAL A 160 -5.90 1.11 -1.92
C VAL A 160 -6.81 2.11 -2.61
N THR A 161 -7.24 1.85 -3.83
CA THR A 161 -8.28 2.67 -4.48
C THR A 161 -9.63 1.97 -4.45
N CYS A 162 -10.69 2.76 -4.31
CA CYS A 162 -12.05 2.29 -4.54
C CYS A 162 -12.99 3.42 -4.99
N ARG A 163 -14.19 3.07 -5.44
CA ARG A 163 -15.24 4.05 -5.74
C ARG A 163 -15.82 4.66 -4.46
N SER A 164 -16.01 5.98 -4.47
CA SER A 164 -16.86 6.65 -3.49
C SER A 164 -18.33 6.36 -3.82
N LYS A 165 -19.16 6.16 -2.81
CA LYS A 165 -20.61 6.14 -2.97
C LYS A 165 -21.15 7.52 -3.32
#